data_AF-A0A373D9F7-F1
#
_entry.id   AF-A0A373D9F7-F1
#
_cell.length_a   1.000
_cell.length_b   1.000
_cell.length_c   1.000
_cell.angle_alpha   90.00
_cell.angle_beta   90.00
_cell.angle_gamma   90.00
#
_symmetry.space_group_name_H-M   'P 1'
#
loop_
_entity.id
_entity.type
_entity.pdbx_description
1 polymer ?
#
loop_
_entity_poly.entity_id
_entity_poly.type
_entity_poly.pdbx_seq_one_letter_code
_entity_poly.pdbx_strand_id
1 'polypeptide(L)' 'MKNKRELIRVLKGTDDVISIDATGRKNGRGAYICPSMACFEKAVKSRGLERSFKMAIPKEVYESLKKEMEQIDEQK' A
#
# COMPACT_ATOMS: atom_id res chain seq x y z
N MET A 1 2.35 -5.96 -18.67
CA MET A 1 1.86 -6.37 -17.33
C MET A 1 3.07 -6.49 -16.41
N LYS A 2 3.06 -5.86 -15.22
CA LYS A 2 4.15 -6.05 -14.24
C LYS A 2 3.99 -7.39 -13.53
N ASN A 3 5.09 -8.06 -13.22
CA ASN A 3 5.03 -9.32 -12.49
C ASN A 3 4.55 -9.06 -11.06
N LYS A 4 3.68 -9.91 -10.50
CA LYS A 4 3.11 -9.69 -9.15
C LYS A 4 4.20 -9.63 -8.06
N ARG A 5 5.34 -10.28 -8.30
CA ARG A 5 6.53 -10.23 -7.42
C ARG A 5 7.24 -8.86 -7.41
N GLU A 6 6.97 -8.03 -8.40
CA GLU A 6 7.55 -6.68 -8.54
C GLU A 6 6.63 -5.61 -7.95
N LEU A 7 5.54 -6.00 -7.28
CA LEU A 7 4.56 -5.09 -6.70
C LEU A 7 4.61 -5.15 -5.17
N ILE A 8 4.33 -4.01 -4.55
CA ILE A 8 4.16 -3.90 -3.10
C ILE A 8 2.69 -4.16 -2.78
N ARG A 9 2.46 -5.02 -1.78
CA ARG A 9 1.13 -5.25 -1.22
C ARG A 9 0.91 -4.31 -0.04
N VAL A 10 -0.05 -3.40 -0.18
CA VAL A 10 -0.66 -2.71 0.96
C VAL A 10 -1.76 -3.62 1.50
N LEU A 11 -1.68 -3.98 2.77
CA LEU A 11 -2.61 -4.88 3.43
C LEU A 11 -3.48 -4.09 4.40
N LYS A 12 -4.78 -4.34 4.36
CA LYS A 12 -5.69 -4.11 5.49
C LYS A 12 -5.86 -5.42 6.27
N GLY A 13 -5.35 -5.45 7.49
CA GLY A 13 -5.48 -6.56 8.44
C GLY A 13 -6.91 -6.76 8.92
N THR A 14 -7.15 -7.86 9.63
CA THR A 14 -8.45 -8.18 10.25
C THR A 14 -8.77 -7.29 11.46
N ASP A 15 -7.76 -6.60 11.97
CA ASP A 15 -7.79 -5.57 13.02
C ASP A 15 -8.02 -4.16 12.46
N ASP A 16 -8.37 -4.05 11.17
CA ASP A 16 -8.50 -2.79 10.41
C ASP A 16 -7.20 -1.97 10.32
N VAL A 17 -6.06 -2.54 10.70
CA VAL A 17 -4.74 -1.89 10.57
C VAL A 17 -4.26 -2.00 9.12
N ILE A 18 -3.78 -0.89 8.56
CA ILE A 18 -3.24 -0.84 7.21
C ILE A 18 -1.72 -0.73 7.28
N SER A 19 -1.01 -1.65 6.63
CA SER A 19 0.46 -1.67 6.58
C SER A 19 0.97 -2.21 5.25
N ILE A 20 2.27 -2.06 4.97
CA ILE A 20 2.91 -2.80 3.90
C ILE A 20 3.11 -4.27 4.31
N ASP A 21 2.82 -5.19 3.39
CA ASP A 21 3.06 -6.63 3.53
C ASP A 21 4.07 -7.11 2.47
N ALA A 22 5.34 -7.08 2.81
CA ALA A 22 6.41 -7.62 1.97
C ALA A 22 6.34 -9.15 1.81
N THR A 23 5.69 -9.87 2.74
CA THR A 23 5.65 -11.34 2.73
C THR A 23 4.57 -11.89 1.80
N GLY A 24 3.50 -11.13 1.57
CA GLY A 24 2.31 -11.58 0.84
C GLY A 24 1.51 -12.68 1.56
N ARG A 25 1.86 -13.03 2.81
CA ARG A 25 1.26 -14.15 3.57
C ARG A 25 0.29 -13.70 4.65
N LYS A 26 0.31 -12.42 5.01
CA LYS A 26 -0.57 -11.89 6.06
C LYS A 26 -2.04 -11.94 5.62
N ASN A 27 -2.91 -12.29 6.57
CA ASN A 27 -4.35 -12.38 6.37
C ASN A 27 -4.97 -10.98 6.26
N GLY A 28 -6.03 -10.87 5.45
CA GLY A 28 -6.74 -9.62 5.22
C GLY A 28 -6.78 -9.21 3.74
N ARG A 29 -7.27 -8.00 3.48
CA ARG A 29 -7.51 -7.50 2.12
C ARG A 29 -6.27 -6.80 1.59
N GLY A 30 -5.75 -7.25 0.45
CA GLY A 30 -4.56 -6.67 -0.18
C GLY A 30 -4.91 -5.78 -1.38
N ALA A 31 -4.17 -4.68 -1.53
CA ALA A 31 -4.10 -3.87 -2.73
C ALA A 31 -2.65 -3.82 -3.22
N TYR A 32 -2.42 -4.08 -4.51
CA TYR A 32 -1.07 -4.08 -5.07
C TYR A 32 -0.80 -2.76 -5.78
N ILE A 33 0.33 -2.14 -5.45
CA ILE A 33 0.84 -0.94 -6.11
C ILE A 33 2.26 -1.18 -6.58
N CYS A 34 2.72 -0.43 -7.58
CA CYS A 34 4.11 -0.55 -7.99
C CYS A 34 5.05 0.08 -6.93
N PRO A 35 6.29 -0.42 -6.79
CA PRO A 35 7.27 0.06 -5.81
C PRO A 35 7.84 1.39 -6.27
N SER A 36 7.03 2.44 -6.29
CA SER A 36 7.52 3.79 -6.54
C SER A 36 6.63 4.82 -5.87
N MET A 37 7.24 5.93 -5.47
CA MET A 37 6.49 7.04 -4.90
C MET A 37 5.40 7.57 -5.84
N ALA A 38 5.67 7.60 -7.14
CA ALA A 38 4.69 8.00 -8.15
C ALA A 38 3.45 7.09 -8.19
N CYS A 39 3.59 5.78 -7.93
CA CYS A 39 2.44 4.88 -7.83
C CYS A 39 1.64 5.10 -6.56
N PHE A 40 2.32 5.32 -5.44
CA PHE A 40 1.67 5.63 -4.17
C PHE A 40 0.87 6.92 -4.24
N GLU A 41 1.46 8.02 -4.72
CA GLU A 41 0.78 9.31 -4.87
C GLU A 41 -0.46 9.23 -5.75
N LYS A 42 -0.39 8.49 -6.86
CA LYS A 42 -1.56 8.22 -7.72
C LYS A 42 -2.64 7.44 -6.98
N ALA A 43 -2.26 6.45 -6.16
CA ALA A 43 -3.20 5.67 -5.36
C ALA A 43 -3.89 6.54 -4.29
N VAL A 44 -3.15 7.46 -3.65
CA VAL A 44 -3.70 8.42 -2.68
C VAL A 44 -4.64 9.42 -3.37
N LYS A 45 -4.17 10.11 -4.42
CA LYS A 45 -4.93 11.13 -5.15
C LYS A 45 -6.23 10.57 -5.73
N SER A 46 -6.19 9.34 -6.22
CA SER A 46 -7.37 8.68 -6.77
C SER A 46 -8.27 8.04 -5.72
N ARG A 47 -7.91 8.06 -4.42
CA ARG A 47 -8.58 7.27 -3.36
C ARG A 47 -8.67 5.77 -3.69
N GLY A 48 -7.66 5.26 -4.38
CA GLY A 48 -7.61 3.87 -4.84
C GLY A 48 -7.55 2.87 -3.68
N LEU A 49 -6.79 3.19 -2.62
CA LEU A 49 -6.68 2.34 -1.43
C LEU A 49 -8.00 2.30 -0.65
N GLU A 50 -8.68 3.44 -0.48
CA GLU A 50 -10.00 3.50 0.16
C GLU A 50 -11.03 2.62 -0.55
N ARG A 51 -11.12 2.72 -1.89
CA ARG A 51 -11.99 1.83 -2.69
C ARG A 51 -11.61 0.36 -2.51
N SER A 52 -10.30 0.08 -2.50
CA SER A 52 -9.78 -1.28 -2.34
C SER A 52 -10.03 -1.84 -0.94
N PHE A 53 -10.15 -1.01 0.08
CA PHE A 53 -10.40 -1.44 1.46
C PHE A 53 -11.84 -1.24 1.92
N LYS A 54 -12.67 -0.57 1.10
CA LYS A 54 -14.05 -0.17 1.42
C LYS A 54 -14.14 0.62 2.72
N MET A 55 -13.16 1.49 2.98
CA MET A 55 -13.13 2.35 4.16
C MET A 55 -12.38 3.64 3.88
N ALA A 56 -12.68 4.68 4.64
CA ALA A 56 -11.83 5.87 4.69
C ALA A 56 -10.49 5.51 5.37
N ILE A 57 -9.40 6.05 4.86
CA ILE A 57 -8.06 5.85 5.43
C ILE A 57 -7.63 7.15 6.11
N PRO A 58 -7.33 7.14 7.42
CA PRO A 58 -6.85 8.32 8.13
C PRO A 58 -5.56 8.88 7.52
N LYS A 59 -5.33 10.19 7.68
CA LYS A 59 -4.16 10.86 7.12
C LYS A 59 -2.86 10.32 7.72
N GLU A 60 -2.88 9.98 9.00
CA GLU A 60 -1.73 9.41 9.72
C GLU A 60 -1.29 8.08 9.12
N VAL A 61 -2.24 7.27 8.67
CA VAL A 61 -1.96 5.99 7.98
C VAL A 61 -1.31 6.24 6.63
N TYR A 62 -1.80 7.21 5.85
CA TYR A 62 -1.14 7.59 4.60
C TYR A 62 0.27 8.12 4.83
N GLU A 63 0.51 8.88 5.90
CA GLU A 63 1.84 9.37 6.26
C GLU A 63 2.79 8.24 6.65
N SER A 64 2.31 7.23 7.40
CA SER A 64 3.10 6.02 7.70
C SER A 64 3.47 5.26 6.43
N LEU A 65 2.47 4.99 5.57
CA LEU A 65 2.68 4.30 4.30
C LEU A 65 3.63 5.09 3.38
N LYS A 66 3.58 6.42 3.39
CA LYS A 66 4.49 7.28 2.62
C LYS A 66 5.95 7.04 3.03
N LYS A 67 6.23 7.04 4.34
CA LYS A 67 7.58 6.81 4.87
C LYS A 67 8.10 5.41 4.51
N GLU A 68 7.26 4.39 4.65
CA GLU A 68 7.62 3.03 4.27
C GLU A 68 7.88 2.92 2.76
N MET A 69 7.08 3.61 1.93
CA MET A 69 7.27 3.64 0.47
C MET A 69 8.55 4.40 0.06
N GLU A 70 8.90 5.49 0.73
CA GLU A 70 10.14 6.25 0.49
C GLU A 70 11.36 5.34 0.72
N GLN A 71 11.37 4.60 1.82
CA GLN A 71 12.44 3.63 2.12
C GLN A 71 12.57 2.53 1.05
N ILE A 72 11.45 2.09 0.47
CA ILE A 72 11.47 1.05 -0.57
C ILE A 72 11.92 1.62 -1.93
N ASP A 73 11.59 2.88 -2.24
CA ASP A 73 12.02 3.53 -3.48
C ASP A 73 13.52 3.90 -3.44
N GLU A 74 14.07 4.20 -2.25
CA GLU A 74 15.50 4.43 -2.02
C GLU A 74 16.35 3.15 -2.10
N GLN A 75 15.77 1.98 -1.86
CA GLN A 75 16.45 0.68 -1.92
C GLN A 75 16.50 0.06 -3.32
N LYS A 76 16.09 0.80 -4.35
CA LYS A 76 16.18 0.37 -5.75
C LYS A 76 17.57 0.49 -6.35
#